data_AF-A0A929SR15-F1
#
_entry.id   AF-A0A929SR15-F1
#
_cell.length_a   1.000
_cell.length_b   1.000
_cell.length_c   1.000
_cell.angle_alpha   90.00
_cell.angle_beta   90.00
_cell.angle_gamma   90.00
#
_symmetry.space_group_name_H-M   'P 1'
#
loop_
_entity.id
_entity.type
_entity.pdbx_description
1 polymer ?
#
loop_
_entity_poly.entity_id
_entity_poly.type
_entity_poly.pdbx_seq_one_letter_code
_entity_poly.pdbx_strand_id
1 'polypeptide(L)'
;MRKQTGDYLKQAMEHKVPRACDSIWIFFKGVSVRLAFLSFGTESELKRVCQNIYKYNNPGQLSDTNGYKINEMKDGSRVVVVRPTFSETWAFFVRKFDVQKATLEQIVRYDGKENAIALIRFLVKGARIISLTGEQGTRKNNNAYGDD
;
A
#
# COMPACT_ATOMS: atom_id res chain seq x y z
N MET A 1 30.07 -25.08 16.72
CA MET A 1 29.41 -23.88 16.14
C MET A 1 29.71 -23.59 14.65
N ARG A 2 30.70 -24.21 13.98
CA ARG A 2 31.04 -23.90 12.55
C ARG A 2 30.22 -24.64 11.47
N LYS A 3 29.34 -25.58 11.81
CA LYS A 3 28.59 -26.38 10.80
C LYS A 3 27.32 -25.70 10.25
N GLN A 4 26.63 -24.87 11.05
CA GLN A 4 25.36 -24.25 10.63
C GLN A 4 25.52 -23.27 9.46
N THR A 5 26.53 -22.40 9.47
CA THR A 5 26.72 -21.37 8.44
C THR A 5 26.94 -21.93 7.03
N GLY A 6 27.59 -23.10 6.92
CA GLY A 6 27.84 -23.75 5.63
C GLY A 6 26.58 -24.36 5.01
N ASP A 7 25.67 -24.87 5.84
CA ASP A 7 24.41 -25.44 5.39
C ASP A 7 23.41 -24.34 4.96
N TYR A 8 23.40 -23.19 5.64
CA TYR A 8 22.63 -22.01 5.23
C TYR A 8 23.09 -21.45 3.88
N LEU A 9 24.40 -21.34 3.66
CA LEU A 9 24.95 -20.85 2.39
C LEU A 9 24.63 -21.81 1.24
N LYS A 10 24.69 -23.13 1.48
CA LYS A 10 24.27 -24.15 0.50
C LYS A 10 22.78 -24.10 0.20
N GLN A 11 21.92 -23.99 1.23
CA GLN A 11 20.47 -23.87 1.02
C GLN A 11 20.06 -22.56 0.33
N ALA A 12 20.77 -21.46 0.59
CA ALA A 12 20.58 -20.19 -0.11
C ALA A 12 21.00 -20.28 -1.59
N MET A 13 22.08 -21.02 -1.90
CA MET A 13 22.49 -21.31 -3.28
C MET A 13 21.56 -22.29 -4.00
N GLU A 14 20.95 -23.24 -3.28
CA GLU A 14 19.98 -24.20 -3.80
C GLU A 14 18.53 -23.64 -3.91
N HIS A 15 18.31 -22.33 -3.72
CA HIS A 15 16.98 -21.70 -3.70
C HIS A 15 15.98 -22.31 -2.68
N LYS A 16 16.45 -23.02 -1.65
CA LYS A 16 15.59 -23.64 -0.62
C LYS A 16 15.15 -22.65 0.46
N VAL A 17 15.84 -21.53 0.61
CA VAL A 17 15.45 -20.45 1.55
C VAL A 17 14.73 -19.34 0.77
N PRO A 18 13.50 -18.95 1.17
CA PRO A 18 12.81 -17.82 0.56
C PRO A 18 13.62 -16.53 0.73
N ARG A 19 14.00 -15.88 -0.37
CA ARG A 19 14.71 -14.60 -0.36
C ARG A 19 13.73 -13.43 -0.46
N ALA A 20 14.11 -12.27 0.04
CA ALA A 20 13.27 -11.07 -0.08
C ALA A 20 12.96 -10.69 -1.54
N CYS A 21 13.90 -10.91 -2.46
CA CYS A 21 13.70 -10.69 -3.90
C CYS A 21 12.69 -11.65 -4.55
N ASP A 22 12.30 -12.74 -3.88
CA ASP A 22 11.32 -13.73 -4.35
C ASP A 22 9.95 -13.58 -3.66
N SER A 23 9.78 -12.56 -2.81
CA SER A 23 8.59 -12.38 -1.96
C SER A 23 7.70 -11.25 -2.49
N ILE A 24 6.93 -11.53 -3.55
CA ILE A 24 5.93 -10.58 -4.07
C ILE A 24 4.51 -10.99 -3.66
N TRP A 25 3.79 -10.01 -3.12
CA TRP A 25 2.44 -10.18 -2.61
C TRP A 25 1.52 -9.12 -3.20
N ILE A 26 0.29 -9.53 -3.51
CA ILE A 26 -0.79 -8.61 -3.87
C ILE A 26 -1.95 -8.81 -2.91
N PHE A 27 -2.60 -7.71 -2.56
CA PHE A 27 -3.86 -7.75 -1.83
C PHE A 27 -4.99 -7.43 -2.81
N PHE A 28 -5.81 -8.42 -3.13
CA PHE A 28 -6.90 -8.29 -4.08
C PHE A 28 -8.23 -8.65 -3.44
N LYS A 29 -9.17 -7.70 -3.40
CA LYS A 29 -10.52 -7.88 -2.84
C LYS A 29 -10.56 -8.52 -1.44
N GLY A 30 -9.63 -8.15 -0.55
CA GLY A 30 -9.58 -8.70 0.81
C GLY A 30 -8.72 -9.94 0.97
N VAL A 31 -8.21 -10.51 -0.14
CA VAL A 31 -7.41 -11.74 -0.13
C VAL A 31 -5.95 -11.40 -0.41
N SER A 32 -5.06 -11.92 0.44
CA SER A 32 -3.61 -11.85 0.21
C SER A 32 -3.17 -13.00 -0.68
N VAL A 33 -2.52 -12.70 -1.80
CA VAL A 33 -2.05 -13.68 -2.79
C VAL A 33 -0.55 -13.54 -2.97
N ARG A 34 0.18 -14.64 -2.78
CA ARG A 34 1.62 -14.73 -3.04
C ARG A 34 1.87 -15.10 -4.50
N LEU A 35 2.62 -14.26 -5.22
CA LEU A 35 2.99 -14.50 -6.61
C LEU A 35 4.30 -15.30 -6.68
N ALA A 36 4.24 -16.60 -6.41
CA ALA A 36 5.43 -17.46 -6.34
C ALA A 36 6.20 -17.60 -7.67
N PHE A 37 5.58 -17.28 -8.80
CA PHE A 37 6.21 -17.30 -10.12
C PHE A 37 7.00 -16.03 -10.45
N LEU A 38 6.83 -14.97 -9.65
CA LEU A 38 7.45 -13.68 -9.89
C LEU A 38 8.62 -13.49 -8.92
N SER A 39 9.74 -13.01 -9.44
CA SER A 39 10.96 -12.74 -8.65
C SER A 39 11.74 -11.61 -9.31
N PHE A 40 12.44 -10.81 -8.48
CA PHE A 40 13.44 -9.85 -8.95
C PHE A 40 14.80 -10.50 -9.27
N GLY A 41 14.98 -11.77 -8.94
CA GLY A 41 16.18 -12.57 -9.19
C GLY A 41 17.35 -12.25 -8.26
N THR A 42 17.72 -10.97 -8.15
CA THR A 42 18.85 -10.50 -7.33
C THR A 42 18.46 -9.35 -6.39
N GLU A 43 19.21 -9.19 -5.31
CA GLU A 43 19.04 -8.04 -4.40
C GLU A 43 19.38 -6.71 -5.07
N SER A 44 20.32 -6.70 -6.00
CA SER A 44 20.68 -5.51 -6.80
C SER A 44 19.51 -5.03 -7.65
N GLU A 45 18.78 -5.97 -8.28
CA GLU A 45 17.58 -5.64 -9.05
C GLU A 45 16.44 -5.14 -8.15
N LEU A 46 16.22 -5.78 -7.00
CA LEU A 46 15.25 -5.30 -6.01
C LEU A 46 15.58 -3.87 -5.55
N LYS A 47 16.85 -3.60 -5.22
CA LYS A 47 17.32 -2.25 -4.86
C LYS A 47 17.09 -1.25 -5.99
N ARG A 48 17.40 -1.61 -7.25
CA ARG A 48 17.18 -0.76 -8.41
C ARG A 48 15.70 -0.42 -8.60
N VAL A 49 14.81 -1.41 -8.46
CA VAL A 49 13.36 -1.22 -8.54
C VAL A 49 12.86 -0.33 -7.41
N CYS A 50 13.23 -0.62 -6.16
CA CYS A 50 12.93 0.21 -5.00
C CYS A 50 13.40 1.64 -5.20
N GLN A 51 14.60 1.84 -5.77
CA GLN A 51 15.13 3.18 -6.01
C GLN A 51 14.38 3.94 -7.12
N ASN A 52 13.77 3.24 -8.07
CA ASN A 52 13.12 3.87 -9.21
C ASN A 52 11.64 4.19 -8.95
N ILE A 53 10.94 3.34 -8.20
CA ILE A 53 9.48 3.43 -8.06
C ILE A 53 8.99 4.70 -7.36
N TYR A 54 9.75 5.24 -6.40
CA TYR A 54 9.36 6.45 -5.66
C TYR A 54 9.88 7.75 -6.28
N LYS A 55 10.62 7.73 -7.40
CA LYS A 55 11.27 8.93 -7.97
C LYS A 55 10.31 9.92 -8.64
N TYR A 56 9.04 9.56 -8.82
CA TYR A 56 8.06 10.47 -9.42
C TYR A 56 8.02 11.80 -8.65
N ASN A 57 8.06 12.94 -9.33
CA ASN A 57 8.07 14.27 -8.71
C ASN A 57 9.22 14.55 -7.71
N ASN A 58 10.32 13.78 -7.77
CA ASN A 58 11.56 14.02 -7.02
C ASN A 58 11.41 14.32 -5.51
N PRO A 59 10.87 13.41 -4.69
CA PRO A 59 10.66 13.63 -3.24
C PRO A 59 11.96 13.71 -2.40
N GLY A 60 13.14 13.71 -3.03
CA GLY A 60 14.46 13.62 -2.40
C GLY A 60 14.99 12.18 -2.32
N GLN A 61 16.30 12.01 -2.11
CA GLN A 61 16.94 10.69 -2.08
C GLN A 61 16.77 9.97 -0.74
N LEU A 62 16.67 8.63 -0.79
CA LEU A 62 16.83 7.76 0.38
C LEU A 62 18.28 7.80 0.87
N SER A 63 18.47 8.04 2.17
CA SER A 63 19.79 8.11 2.82
C SER A 63 19.83 7.23 4.07
N ASP A 64 21.01 7.03 4.67
CA ASP A 64 21.13 6.23 5.90
C ASP A 64 20.34 6.83 7.06
N THR A 65 20.29 8.16 7.11
CA THR A 65 19.54 8.93 8.11
C THR A 65 18.02 8.83 7.90
N ASN A 66 17.56 8.79 6.64
CA ASN A 66 16.14 8.68 6.28
C ASN A 66 15.89 7.36 5.54
N GLY A 67 15.71 6.29 6.32
CA GLY A 67 15.58 4.92 5.82
C GLY A 67 14.24 4.54 5.19
N TYR A 68 13.28 5.46 5.13
CA TYR A 68 12.01 5.28 4.43
C TYR A 68 11.60 6.52 3.64
N LYS A 69 10.77 6.33 2.62
CA LYS A 69 10.20 7.42 1.82
C LYS A 69 8.77 7.10 1.40
N ILE A 70 7.91 8.10 1.51
CA ILE A 70 6.52 8.04 1.06
C ILE A 70 6.38 9.03 -0.09
N ASN A 71 5.70 8.62 -1.16
CA ASN A 71 5.42 9.47 -2.30
C ASN A 71 4.09 9.10 -2.96
N GLU A 72 3.52 10.03 -3.72
CA GLU A 72 2.33 9.82 -4.53
C GLU A 72 2.71 9.78 -6.02
N MET A 73 2.25 8.76 -6.73
CA MET A 73 2.54 8.56 -8.15
C MET A 73 1.56 9.35 -9.03
N LYS A 74 1.87 9.44 -10.32
CA LYS A 74 1.00 10.09 -11.33
C LYS A 74 -0.44 9.57 -11.33
N ASP A 75 -0.63 8.29 -11.05
CA ASP A 75 -1.94 7.63 -11.01
C ASP A 75 -2.66 7.79 -9.65
N GLY A 76 -2.12 8.60 -8.74
CA GLY A 76 -2.62 8.76 -7.37
C GLY A 76 -2.23 7.61 -6.44
N SER A 77 -1.49 6.61 -6.90
CA SER A 77 -1.04 5.51 -6.04
C SER A 77 -0.04 6.01 -5.01
N ARG A 78 -0.20 5.63 -3.74
CA ARG A 78 0.76 5.94 -2.68
C ARG A 78 1.81 4.84 -2.60
N VAL A 79 3.06 5.23 -2.76
CA VAL A 79 4.23 4.35 -2.73
C VAL A 79 5.03 4.62 -1.48
N VAL A 80 5.39 3.56 -0.78
CA VAL A 80 6.33 3.59 0.34
C VAL A 80 7.52 2.73 -0.01
N VAL A 81 8.73 3.25 0.16
CA VAL A 81 9.98 2.49 -0.04
C VAL A 81 10.79 2.53 1.24
N VAL A 82 11.37 1.39 1.60
CA VAL A 82 12.23 1.22 2.78
C VAL A 82 13.56 0.59 2.37
N ARG A 83 14.61 0.93 3.12
CA ARG A 83 15.97 0.42 2.89
C ARG A 83 16.56 -0.29 4.12
N PRO A 84 17.66 -1.04 3.94
CA PRO A 84 18.50 -1.54 5.03
C PRO A 84 19.05 -0.36 5.84
N THR A 85 18.57 -0.27 7.08
CA THR A 85 18.79 0.68 8.20
C THR A 85 17.48 0.87 8.96
N PHE A 86 16.35 0.83 8.23
CA PHE A 86 14.99 0.86 8.78
C PHE A 86 14.31 -0.52 8.73
N SER A 87 14.73 -1.37 7.79
CA SER A 87 14.17 -2.71 7.57
C SER A 87 15.30 -3.72 7.34
N GLU A 88 14.99 -5.01 7.45
CA GLU A 88 15.97 -6.09 7.23
C GLU A 88 16.46 -6.16 5.78
N THR A 89 15.62 -5.78 4.81
CA THR A 89 15.93 -5.82 3.37
C THR A 89 15.29 -4.63 2.65
N TRP A 90 15.67 -4.37 1.40
CA TRP A 90 14.95 -3.41 0.57
C TRP A 90 13.52 -3.88 0.33
N ALA A 91 12.53 -3.01 0.52
CA ALA A 91 11.15 -3.33 0.22
C ALA A 91 10.39 -2.10 -0.25
N PHE A 92 9.27 -2.33 -0.94
CA PHE A 92 8.36 -1.27 -1.32
C PHE A 92 6.91 -1.76 -1.21
N PHE A 93 6.02 -0.81 -0.96
CA PHE A 93 4.58 -1.03 -0.86
C PHE A 93 3.90 -0.04 -1.79
N VAL A 94 3.01 -0.54 -2.65
CA VAL A 94 2.18 0.28 -3.52
C VAL A 94 0.74 0.11 -3.10
N ARG A 95 0.11 1.20 -2.67
CA ARG A 95 -1.32 1.24 -2.43
C ARG A 95 -2.00 1.95 -3.60
N LYS A 96 -2.73 1.18 -4.40
CA LYS A 96 -3.59 1.73 -5.44
C LYS A 96 -4.88 2.24 -4.80
N PHE A 97 -5.23 3.48 -5.08
CA PHE A 97 -6.56 4.00 -4.76
C PHE A 97 -7.47 3.80 -5.96
N ASP A 98 -8.67 3.30 -5.70
CA ASP A 98 -9.69 3.24 -6.72
C ASP A 98 -10.29 4.64 -6.82
N VAL A 99 -10.09 5.31 -7.95
CA VAL A 99 -10.63 6.66 -8.21
C VAL A 99 -12.14 6.63 -8.43
N GLN A 100 -12.78 5.45 -8.30
CA GLN A 100 -14.21 5.31 -8.41
C GLN A 100 -14.91 6.12 -7.32
N LYS A 101 -15.45 7.26 -7.72
CA LYS A 101 -16.40 8.07 -6.95
C LYS A 101 -17.62 7.20 -6.66
N ALA A 102 -17.65 6.58 -5.49
CA ALA A 102 -18.83 5.87 -5.02
C ALA A 102 -19.93 6.90 -4.73
N THR A 103 -21.09 6.78 -5.38
CA THR A 103 -22.23 7.64 -5.06
C THR A 103 -22.87 7.24 -3.75
N LEU A 104 -23.62 8.14 -3.11
CA LEU A 104 -24.26 7.85 -1.82
C LEU A 104 -25.23 6.66 -1.93
N GLU A 105 -25.90 6.52 -3.08
CA GLU A 105 -26.81 5.42 -3.41
C GLU A 105 -26.08 4.07 -3.55
N GLN A 106 -24.79 4.09 -3.91
CA GLN A 106 -23.94 2.90 -4.01
C GLN A 106 -23.34 2.48 -2.65
N ILE A 107 -23.17 3.44 -1.74
CA ILE A 107 -22.62 3.21 -0.38
C ILE A 107 -23.73 2.77 0.57
N VAL A 108 -24.86 3.47 0.55
CA VAL A 108 -26.00 3.18 1.41
C VAL A 108 -26.86 2.13 0.70
N ARG A 109 -26.94 0.92 1.25
CA ARG A 109 -27.60 -0.24 0.60
C ARG A 109 -28.72 -0.89 1.40
N TYR A 110 -29.11 -0.33 2.54
CA TYR A 110 -30.19 -0.87 3.36
C TYR A 110 -31.58 -0.45 2.84
N ASP A 111 -32.61 -1.19 3.21
CA ASP A 111 -33.99 -0.90 2.79
C ASP A 111 -34.52 0.38 3.45
N GLY A 112 -35.16 1.25 2.67
CA GLY A 112 -35.62 2.56 3.16
C GLY A 112 -34.55 3.65 3.24
N LYS A 113 -33.37 3.41 2.66
CA LYS A 113 -32.25 4.37 2.58
C LYS A 113 -32.58 5.73 1.97
N GLU A 114 -33.66 5.84 1.21
CA GLU A 114 -33.97 7.04 0.44
C GLU A 114 -34.26 8.25 1.35
N ASN A 115 -34.90 8.02 2.50
CA ASN A 115 -35.15 9.04 3.50
C ASN A 115 -33.86 9.54 4.15
N ALA A 116 -32.90 8.64 4.41
CA ALA A 116 -31.62 9.01 4.99
C ALA A 116 -30.73 9.76 3.98
N ILE A 117 -30.72 9.32 2.72
CA ILE A 117 -30.04 10.02 1.62
C ILE A 117 -30.62 11.43 1.45
N ALA A 118 -31.95 11.56 1.46
CA ALA A 118 -32.62 12.86 1.37
C ALA A 118 -32.29 13.76 2.57
N LEU A 119 -32.31 13.22 3.79
CA LEU A 119 -31.96 13.96 5.01
C LEU A 119 -30.52 14.49 4.94
N ILE A 120 -29.55 13.63 4.58
CA ILE A 120 -28.14 14.04 4.42
C ILE A 120 -28.03 15.18 3.40
N ARG A 121 -28.73 15.07 2.27
CA ARG A 121 -28.76 16.12 1.24
C ARG A 121 -29.29 17.45 1.79
N PHE A 122 -30.34 17.45 2.61
CA PHE A 122 -30.86 18.66 3.25
C PHE A 122 -29.94 19.23 4.32
N LEU A 123 -29.29 18.39 5.13
CA LEU A 123 -28.33 18.84 6.14
C LEU A 123 -27.12 19.54 5.50
N VAL A 124 -26.62 19.01 4.38
CA VAL A 124 -25.53 19.65 3.59
C VAL A 124 -26.01 20.97 2.97
N LYS A 125 -27.18 20.99 2.33
CA LYS A 125 -27.77 22.22 1.77
C LYS A 125 -28.03 23.28 2.85
N GLY A 126 -28.36 22.86 4.07
CA GLY A 126 -28.56 23.71 5.24
C GLY A 126 -27.28 24.08 5.98
N ALA A 127 -26.09 23.77 5.42
CA ALA A 127 -24.77 24.05 6.01
C ALA A 127 -24.64 23.60 7.47
N ARG A 128 -25.27 22.47 7.83
CA ARG A 128 -25.23 21.93 9.19
C ARG A 128 -23.87 21.26 9.43
N ILE A 129 -23.39 21.36 10.67
CA ILE A 129 -22.23 20.59 11.13
C ILE A 129 -22.67 19.12 11.26
N ILE A 130 -21.97 18.22 10.55
CA ILE A 130 -22.24 16.79 10.53
C ILE A 130 -20.96 16.07 10.92
N SER A 131 -21.03 15.13 11.86
CA SER A 131 -19.92 14.24 12.20
C SER A 131 -20.12 12.87 11.54
N LEU A 132 -19.08 12.36 10.88
CA LEU A 132 -19.01 11.00 10.35
C LEU A 132 -18.21 10.13 11.32
N THR A 133 -18.89 9.22 12.03
CA THR A 133 -18.30 8.38 13.08
C THR A 133 -18.34 6.89 12.71
N GLY A 134 -17.62 6.04 13.45
CA GLY A 134 -17.47 4.61 13.16
C GLY A 134 -16.10 4.05 13.57
N GLU A 135 -15.91 2.74 13.49
CA GLU A 135 -14.66 2.05 13.86
C GLU A 135 -13.52 2.29 12.86
N GLN A 136 -12.29 1.90 13.21
CA GLN A 136 -11.16 1.95 12.26
C GLN A 136 -11.45 1.02 11.06
N GLY A 137 -11.18 1.50 9.84
CA GLY A 137 -11.45 0.73 8.62
C GLY A 137 -12.89 0.83 8.08
N THR A 138 -13.79 1.55 8.75
CA THR A 138 -15.18 1.80 8.27
C THR A 138 -15.29 2.83 7.14
N ARG A 139 -14.18 3.17 6.48
CA ARG A 139 -14.11 4.08 5.32
C ARG A 139 -14.68 5.50 5.56
N LYS A 140 -14.59 6.00 6.81
CA LYS A 140 -14.99 7.36 7.20
C LYS A 140 -14.35 8.46 6.35
N ASN A 141 -13.13 8.24 5.87
CA ASN A 141 -12.34 9.20 5.08
C ASN A 141 -12.30 8.84 3.58
N ASN A 142 -13.33 8.18 3.04
CA ASN A 142 -13.40 7.91 1.61
C ASN A 142 -13.73 9.20 0.85
N ASN A 143 -12.78 10.15 0.85
CA ASN A 143 -12.91 11.42 0.15
C ASN A 143 -12.80 11.20 -1.35
N ALA A 144 -13.76 11.74 -2.10
CA ALA A 144 -13.73 11.81 -3.56
C ALA A 144 -12.71 12.83 -4.11
N TYR A 145 -11.96 13.48 -3.22
CA TYR A 145 -10.91 14.47 -3.48
C TYR A 145 -9.68 13.99 -2.73
N GLY A 146 -8.72 13.45 -3.49
CA GLY A 146 -7.54 12.75 -2.97
C GLY A 146 -6.52 13.68 -2.33
N ASP A 147 -6.80 14.16 -1.13
CA ASP A 147 -5.80 14.76 -0.24
C ASP A 147 -5.74 13.92 1.05
N ASP A 148 -4.84 12.91 1.06
CA ASP A 148 -4.45 12.06 2.21
C ASP A 148 -2.93 11.82 2.25
#